data_AF-A0A6N8XNU9-F1
#
_entry.id   AF-A0A6N8XNU9-F1
#
_cell.length_a   1.000
_cell.length_b   1.000
_cell.length_c   1.000
_cell.angle_alpha   90.00
_cell.angle_beta   90.00
_cell.angle_gamma   90.00
#
_symmetry.space_group_name_H-M   'P 1'
#
loop_
_entity.id
_entity.type
_entity.pdbx_description
1 polymer ?
#
loop_
_entity_poly.entity_id
_entity_poly.type
_entity_poly.pdbx_seq_one_letter_code
_entity_poly.pdbx_strand_id
1 'polypeptide(L)'
;MAGGRRQAVAGDAAYAGADGHRLDRGGVRRPRRSGSRRGSGRTGRTGGEGRCRGRGAMTTAANPGSVGGATGVGAVIAAFVHRRVAGSLLVLLALGGGLLVASGIDVEIIPDVDARKVAVTVPYPGSSPTEVEESITRRIEERVVGLAGVRRVVSEASSDVGTVTLSVDAFADTEEVLEEARTAIDRIERFPPPDAERPEIGVPFMHVPAITVALSSGELSAHALRMAAEQLREDMLALGSVSSVSLDWSPEREIAIEVDEEALREHGLTIGEVARKVRGSSVDLTSGRLLTSAGGLVVRVDDRRVRAEEFEDVVLLSSPGGALVTVDDVAQVSEGFGDTLGATELDGVPAVFVTALATHEGESEVKIARDVRAMLADYAPPPGAQVTVWQDSSRRAAARMDLVTGTGALGLVLVFLVLALVFDFRLATWVAVGLPVSFLGAAVLFPAFDLTFNMATIFAMITMIGIVVDDAVVVGES
;
A
#
# COMPACT_ATOMS: atom_id res chain seq x y z
N MET A 1 8.28 -35.92 -1.70
CA MET A 1 9.59 -36.22 -2.33
C MET A 1 10.41 -34.94 -2.38
N ALA A 2 11.73 -35.06 -2.27
CA ALA A 2 12.65 -34.02 -1.77
C ALA A 2 12.82 -32.81 -2.70
N GLY A 3 12.53 -31.61 -2.19
CA GLY A 3 12.87 -30.32 -2.81
C GLY A 3 14.23 -29.82 -2.31
N GLY A 4 15.19 -29.68 -3.21
CA GLY A 4 16.54 -29.19 -2.92
C GLY A 4 16.59 -27.66 -2.83
N ARG A 5 16.76 -27.13 -1.61
CA ARG A 5 17.18 -25.74 -1.40
C ARG A 5 18.68 -25.61 -1.71
N ARG A 6 19.06 -24.76 -2.66
CA ARG A 6 20.44 -24.27 -2.79
C ARG A 6 20.53 -22.89 -2.12
N GLN A 7 21.15 -22.86 -0.95
CA GLN A 7 21.70 -21.63 -0.35
C GLN A 7 23.16 -21.51 -0.77
N ALA A 8 23.52 -20.44 -1.47
CA ALA A 8 24.91 -20.05 -1.66
C ALA A 8 25.28 -19.06 -0.55
N VAL A 9 26.02 -19.56 0.45
CA VAL A 9 26.67 -18.75 1.49
C VAL A 9 28.10 -18.49 1.02
N ALA A 10 28.44 -17.23 0.74
CA ALA A 10 29.83 -16.81 0.53
C ALA A 10 30.47 -16.52 1.90
N GLY A 11 31.55 -17.25 2.19
CA GLY A 11 32.21 -17.30 3.48
C GLY A 11 33.12 -16.11 3.79
N ASP A 12 33.23 -15.86 5.08
CA ASP A 12 34.25 -15.07 5.76
C ASP A 12 35.67 -15.54 5.40
N ALA A 13 36.54 -14.59 5.08
CA ALA A 13 37.98 -14.75 5.18
C ALA A 13 38.59 -13.49 5.81
N ALA A 14 39.11 -13.69 7.01
CA ALA A 14 39.87 -12.74 7.81
C ALA A 14 41.15 -12.27 7.09
N TYR A 15 41.58 -11.02 7.35
CA TYR A 15 43.00 -10.69 7.38
C TYR A 15 43.32 -9.62 8.43
N ALA A 16 44.26 -10.00 9.30
CA ALA A 16 44.90 -9.19 10.33
C ALA A 16 45.91 -8.20 9.71
N GLY A 17 46.19 -7.12 10.45
CA GLY A 17 47.22 -6.14 10.10
C GLY A 17 48.64 -6.56 10.48
N ALA A 18 49.62 -5.89 9.85
CA ALA A 18 50.89 -5.43 10.45
C ALA A 18 51.79 -4.74 9.39
N ASP A 19 52.45 -3.66 9.83
CA ASP A 19 53.79 -3.16 9.45
C ASP A 19 54.11 -2.55 8.06
N GLY A 20 54.28 -1.22 8.05
CA GLY A 20 55.61 -0.56 8.09
C GLY A 20 56.56 -0.61 6.87
N HIS A 21 56.86 0.57 6.30
CA HIS A 21 58.15 1.09 5.73
C HIS A 21 57.85 2.05 4.54
N ARG A 22 58.00 3.39 4.62
CA ARG A 22 59.16 4.32 4.59
C ARG A 22 59.86 4.53 3.21
N LEU A 23 59.99 5.83 2.85
CA LEU A 23 60.92 6.51 1.88
C LEU A 23 60.46 6.56 0.39
N ASP A 24 60.70 7.58 -0.44
CA ASP A 24 61.38 8.89 -0.37
C ASP A 24 60.90 9.84 -1.51
N ARG A 25 61.09 11.15 -1.28
CA ARG A 25 61.36 12.31 -2.19
C ARG A 25 60.95 12.38 -3.68
N GLY A 26 60.50 13.60 -4.04
CA GLY A 26 60.89 14.24 -5.32
C GLY A 26 59.97 15.40 -5.75
N GLY A 27 60.36 16.65 -5.50
CA GLY A 27 59.63 17.85 -5.97
C GLY A 27 60.39 18.64 -7.04
N VAL A 28 59.70 19.45 -7.87
CA VAL A 28 60.26 20.61 -8.60
C VAL A 28 59.16 21.67 -8.95
N ARG A 29 59.31 22.88 -8.36
CA ARG A 29 59.23 24.29 -8.87
C ARG A 29 58.30 24.66 -10.07
N ARG A 30 57.28 25.55 -9.92
CA ARG A 30 57.21 27.07 -10.00
C ARG A 30 57.13 27.66 -11.45
N PRO A 31 56.70 28.94 -11.73
CA PRO A 31 56.21 30.04 -10.86
C PRO A 31 55.09 31.03 -11.40
N ARG A 32 54.73 32.01 -10.51
CA ARG A 32 54.35 33.45 -10.73
C ARG A 32 52.90 33.76 -11.17
N ARG A 33 52.21 34.84 -10.70
CA ARG A 33 52.68 36.19 -10.31
C ARG A 33 51.62 36.98 -9.47
N SER A 34 52.12 37.80 -8.53
CA SER A 34 51.72 39.15 -8.02
C SER A 34 50.24 39.52 -7.72
N GLY A 35 49.90 40.32 -6.71
CA GLY A 35 50.68 41.15 -5.77
C GLY A 35 49.81 41.75 -4.64
N SER A 36 50.43 42.06 -3.48
CA SER A 36 50.57 43.42 -2.89
C SER A 36 49.46 43.80 -1.88
N ARG A 37 49.67 43.63 -0.55
CA ARG A 37 50.28 44.57 0.46
C ARG A 37 49.42 45.82 0.69
N ARG A 38 49.20 46.41 1.88
CA ARG A 38 49.59 46.38 3.32
C ARG A 38 48.63 47.42 3.97
N GLY A 39 48.24 47.49 5.24
CA GLY A 39 48.86 47.08 6.51
C GLY A 39 49.48 48.29 7.24
N SER A 40 49.04 48.53 8.50
CA SER A 40 49.59 49.43 9.56
C SER A 40 48.99 50.84 9.66
N GLY A 41 48.66 51.44 10.81
CA GLY A 41 48.78 51.05 12.22
C GLY A 41 48.81 52.29 13.15
N ARG A 42 48.28 52.14 14.37
CA ARG A 42 48.71 52.73 15.68
C ARG A 42 48.59 54.25 16.01
N THR A 43 47.75 54.50 17.04
CA THR A 43 47.97 55.19 18.35
C THR A 43 48.45 56.65 18.47
N GLY A 44 47.76 57.41 19.35
CA GLY A 44 48.24 58.61 20.08
C GLY A 44 47.14 59.68 20.20
N ARG A 45 46.36 59.79 21.29
CA ARG A 45 46.59 60.43 22.61
C ARG A 45 46.61 61.98 22.57
N THR A 46 45.86 62.58 23.52
CA THR A 46 45.79 64.00 23.96
C THR A 46 45.23 65.00 22.94
N GLY A 47 44.37 65.97 23.24
CA GLY A 47 43.92 66.59 24.50
C GLY A 47 43.71 68.09 24.20
N GLY A 48 42.73 68.73 24.84
CA GLY A 48 42.73 70.19 25.02
C GLY A 48 41.79 71.02 24.12
N GLU A 49 40.65 71.38 24.72
CA GLU A 49 40.09 72.74 24.80
C GLU A 49 39.72 73.54 23.54
N GLY A 50 38.44 73.95 23.50
CA GLY A 50 37.94 74.99 22.61
C GLY A 50 36.51 75.42 22.92
N ARG A 51 36.34 76.23 23.98
CA ARG A 51 35.38 77.36 24.16
C ARG A 51 34.06 77.33 23.37
N CYS A 52 32.90 77.27 24.04
CA CYS A 52 32.17 78.34 24.77
C CYS A 52 31.06 79.04 23.96
N ARG A 53 29.89 79.11 24.62
CA ARG A 53 28.75 80.07 24.48
C ARG A 53 27.85 79.89 23.26
N GLY A 54 26.51 79.86 23.40
CA GLY A 54 25.67 79.94 24.58
C GLY A 54 24.20 80.16 24.23
N ARG A 55 23.40 80.24 25.31
CA ARG A 55 22.02 80.76 25.45
C ARG A 55 20.86 79.93 24.91
N GLY A 56 19.89 79.72 25.80
CA GLY A 56 18.48 79.58 25.45
C GLY A 56 17.74 78.54 26.28
N ALA A 57 17.29 78.92 27.46
CA ALA A 57 16.40 78.10 28.29
C ALA A 57 15.03 77.94 27.62
N MET A 58 14.46 76.74 27.66
CA MET A 58 13.02 76.57 27.84
C MET A 58 12.71 75.19 28.43
N THR A 59 12.10 75.27 29.61
CA THR A 59 11.41 74.24 30.38
C THR A 59 10.40 73.49 29.51
N THR A 60 10.49 72.16 29.42
CA THR A 60 9.32 71.32 29.11
C THR A 60 9.48 69.92 29.70
N ALA A 61 8.56 69.60 30.60
CA ALA A 61 8.04 68.29 30.99
C ALA A 61 8.97 67.05 30.97
N ALA A 62 9.25 66.53 32.16
CA ALA A 62 9.55 65.12 32.35
C ALA A 62 8.37 64.28 31.84
N ASN A 63 8.62 63.40 30.87
CA ASN A 63 7.70 62.36 30.44
C ASN A 63 8.21 61.00 30.96
N PRO A 64 7.47 60.27 31.80
CA PRO A 64 7.83 58.92 32.19
C PRO A 64 7.27 57.96 31.15
N GLY A 65 8.09 57.47 30.23
CA GLY A 65 7.58 56.54 29.23
C GLY A 65 8.52 56.30 28.06
N SER A 66 9.62 55.60 28.29
CA SER A 66 10.23 54.80 27.23
C SER A 66 10.60 53.44 27.79
N VAL A 67 9.63 52.53 27.72
CA VAL A 67 9.90 51.10 27.74
C VAL A 67 10.87 50.85 26.58
N GLY A 68 12.12 50.54 26.91
CA GLY A 68 13.12 50.16 25.94
C GLY A 68 12.58 48.99 25.11
N GLY A 69 12.56 49.17 23.79
CA GLY A 69 12.04 48.18 22.87
C GLY A 69 12.76 46.85 23.07
N ALA A 70 12.05 45.87 23.61
CA ALA A 70 12.47 44.49 23.50
C ALA A 70 12.50 44.15 22.01
N THR A 71 13.68 43.96 21.44
CA THR A 71 13.85 43.42 20.09
C THR A 71 14.15 41.93 20.22
N GLY A 72 13.32 41.09 19.58
CA GLY A 72 13.45 39.63 19.61
C GLY A 72 12.37 38.93 20.46
N VAL A 73 12.71 37.79 21.06
CA VAL A 73 11.79 36.88 21.80
C VAL A 73 11.01 37.61 22.91
N GLY A 74 11.63 38.57 23.59
CA GLY A 74 10.96 39.41 24.61
C GLY A 74 9.81 40.24 24.06
N ALA A 75 9.84 40.64 22.78
CA ALA A 75 8.75 41.36 22.12
C ALA A 75 7.53 40.47 21.91
N VAL A 76 7.76 39.20 21.56
CA VAL A 76 6.71 38.20 21.33
C VAL A 76 6.04 37.85 22.65
N ILE A 77 6.82 37.57 23.70
CA ILE A 77 6.30 37.31 25.04
C ILE A 77 5.50 38.53 25.54
N ALA A 78 6.05 39.74 25.41
CA ALA A 78 5.35 40.96 25.80
C ALA A 78 4.03 41.13 25.01
N ALA A 79 4.01 40.81 23.72
CA ALA A 79 2.79 40.86 22.91
C ALA A 79 1.70 39.89 23.42
N PHE A 80 2.06 38.66 23.78
CA PHE A 80 1.11 37.68 24.33
C PHE A 80 0.63 38.04 25.75
N VAL A 81 1.49 38.64 26.58
CA VAL A 81 1.11 39.12 27.92
C VAL A 81 0.04 40.23 27.84
N HIS A 82 0.16 41.13 26.86
CA HIS A 82 -0.81 42.21 26.65
C HIS A 82 -2.06 41.74 25.88
N ARG A 83 -1.94 40.69 25.06
CA ARG A 83 -3.05 40.12 24.26
C ARG A 83 -3.51 38.78 24.83
N ARG A 84 -3.99 38.77 26.07
CA ARG A 84 -4.46 37.56 26.77
C ARG A 84 -5.51 36.76 25.97
N VAL A 85 -6.43 37.46 25.29
CA VAL A 85 -7.47 36.84 24.45
C VAL A 85 -6.85 36.09 23.27
N ALA A 86 -5.79 36.62 22.66
CA ALA A 86 -5.14 35.97 21.51
C ALA A 86 -4.43 34.66 21.94
N GLY A 87 -3.81 34.64 23.12
CA GLY A 87 -3.20 33.42 23.67
C GLY A 87 -4.23 32.33 23.96
N SER A 88 -5.33 32.67 24.64
CA SER A 88 -6.42 31.72 24.90
C SER A 88 -7.10 31.22 23.63
N LEU A 89 -7.25 32.08 22.61
CA LEU A 89 -7.80 31.69 21.32
C LEU A 89 -6.89 30.68 20.60
N LEU A 90 -5.57 30.87 20.67
CA LEU A 90 -4.60 29.95 20.06
C LEU A 90 -4.66 28.57 20.73
N VAL A 91 -4.75 28.52 22.05
CA VAL A 91 -4.94 27.26 22.79
C VAL A 91 -6.24 26.58 22.38
N LEU A 92 -7.35 27.32 22.30
CA LEU A 92 -8.64 26.78 21.86
C LEU A 92 -8.60 26.29 20.41
N LEU A 93 -7.90 26.99 19.53
CA LEU A 93 -7.72 26.59 18.13
C LEU A 93 -6.88 25.32 18.03
N ALA A 94 -5.79 25.22 18.80
CA ALA A 94 -4.97 24.02 18.86
C ALA A 94 -5.76 22.81 19.40
N LEU A 95 -6.53 22.99 20.47
CA LEU A 95 -7.36 21.93 21.03
C LEU A 95 -8.51 21.53 20.09
N GLY A 96 -9.29 22.49 19.61
CA GLY A 96 -10.46 22.22 18.78
C GLY A 96 -10.10 21.78 17.37
N GLY A 97 -9.17 22.48 16.73
CA GLY A 97 -8.65 22.13 15.41
C GLY A 97 -7.90 20.81 15.45
N GLY A 98 -7.05 20.62 16.47
CA GLY A 98 -6.30 19.38 16.63
C GLY A 98 -7.19 18.18 16.90
N LEU A 99 -8.25 18.33 17.71
CA LEU A 99 -9.21 17.24 17.96
C LEU A 99 -9.98 16.86 16.69
N LEU A 100 -10.42 17.86 15.92
CA LEU A 100 -11.11 17.64 14.66
C LEU A 100 -10.21 16.91 13.65
N VAL A 101 -8.98 17.40 13.47
CA VAL A 101 -8.01 16.80 12.55
C VAL A 101 -7.57 15.41 13.03
N ALA A 102 -7.25 15.25 14.32
CA ALA A 102 -6.83 13.97 14.88
C ALA A 102 -7.91 12.88 14.76
N SER A 103 -9.19 13.24 14.71
CA SER A 103 -10.27 12.28 14.49
C SER A 103 -10.35 11.73 13.06
N GLY A 104 -9.71 12.39 12.09
CA GLY A 104 -9.67 12.00 10.68
C GLY A 104 -8.31 11.49 10.20
N ILE A 105 -7.29 11.47 11.05
CA ILE A 105 -5.97 10.93 10.70
C ILE A 105 -5.97 9.41 10.89
N ASP A 106 -5.49 8.67 9.90
CA ASP A 106 -5.36 7.23 9.96
C ASP A 106 -4.25 6.80 10.94
N VAL A 107 -4.50 5.69 11.65
CA VAL A 107 -3.58 5.11 12.63
C VAL A 107 -2.93 3.88 12.02
N GLU A 108 -1.63 3.96 11.75
CA GLU A 108 -0.88 2.96 11.00
C GLU A 108 0.27 2.41 11.85
N ILE A 109 0.43 1.09 11.95
CA ILE A 109 1.53 0.51 12.75
C ILE A 109 2.86 0.62 11.99
N ILE A 110 2.79 0.40 10.68
CA ILE A 110 3.90 0.53 9.75
C ILE A 110 3.47 1.65 8.81
N PRO A 111 4.29 2.71 8.61
CA PRO A 111 3.96 3.73 7.61
C PRO A 111 3.73 3.05 6.27
N ASP A 112 2.80 3.56 5.47
CA ASP A 112 2.64 3.05 4.11
C ASP A 112 3.95 3.31 3.35
N VAL A 113 4.76 2.27 3.26
CA VAL A 113 5.95 2.27 2.43
C VAL A 113 5.45 1.64 1.16
N ASP A 114 5.26 2.46 0.13
CA ASP A 114 5.05 1.99 -1.24
C ASP A 114 5.89 0.74 -1.39
N ALA A 115 5.22 -0.38 -1.67
CA ALA A 115 5.92 -1.61 -1.99
C ALA A 115 6.59 -1.33 -3.34
N ARG A 116 7.76 -0.67 -3.30
CA ARG A 116 8.61 -0.24 -4.41
C ARG A 116 9.03 -1.47 -5.18
N LYS A 117 8.08 -2.02 -5.90
CA LYS A 117 8.09 -3.35 -6.47
C LYS A 117 7.19 -3.36 -7.67
N VAL A 118 7.59 -4.13 -8.66
CA VAL A 118 6.77 -4.46 -9.82
C VAL A 118 6.71 -5.98 -9.87
N ALA A 119 5.51 -6.53 -9.93
CA ALA A 119 5.28 -7.96 -10.03
C ALA A 119 4.80 -8.31 -11.45
N VAL A 120 5.35 -9.41 -11.95
CA VAL A 120 4.97 -10.02 -13.22
C VAL A 120 4.52 -11.43 -12.90
N THR A 121 3.24 -11.72 -13.10
CA THR A 121 2.66 -13.04 -12.89
C THR A 121 2.25 -13.62 -14.23
N VAL A 122 2.64 -14.86 -14.50
CA VAL A 122 2.30 -15.54 -15.75
C VAL A 122 1.75 -16.93 -15.40
N PRO A 123 0.42 -17.12 -15.53
CA PRO A 123 -0.17 -18.44 -15.42
C PRO A 123 0.30 -19.34 -16.57
N TYR A 124 0.69 -20.56 -16.26
CA TYR A 124 1.05 -21.60 -17.22
C TYR A 124 0.51 -22.97 -16.76
N PRO A 125 -0.83 -23.17 -16.81
CA PRO A 125 -1.50 -24.34 -16.25
C PRO A 125 -1.00 -25.67 -16.83
N GLY A 126 -0.90 -26.70 -15.98
CA GLY A 126 -0.43 -28.04 -16.34
C GLY A 126 1.09 -28.16 -16.43
N SER A 127 1.84 -27.12 -16.07
CA SER A 127 3.31 -27.08 -16.20
C SER A 127 4.03 -27.45 -14.91
N SER A 128 5.16 -28.15 -15.04
CA SER A 128 6.04 -28.44 -13.91
C SER A 128 6.84 -27.18 -13.49
N PRO A 129 7.27 -27.06 -12.21
CA PRO A 129 8.07 -25.92 -11.75
C PRO A 129 9.32 -25.68 -12.60
N THR A 130 9.97 -26.75 -13.08
CA THR A 130 11.16 -26.66 -13.94
C THR A 130 10.82 -26.09 -15.32
N GLU A 131 9.67 -26.47 -15.87
CA GLU A 131 9.22 -25.95 -17.17
C GLU A 131 8.83 -24.46 -17.07
N VAL A 132 8.17 -24.08 -15.98
CA VAL A 132 7.85 -22.68 -15.65
C VAL A 132 9.14 -21.87 -15.49
N GLU A 133 10.14 -22.41 -14.79
CA GLU A 133 11.44 -21.75 -14.63
C GLU A 133 12.08 -21.45 -15.99
N GLU A 134 12.19 -22.46 -16.85
CA GLU A 134 12.90 -22.35 -18.12
C GLU A 134 12.14 -21.55 -19.19
N SER A 135 10.81 -21.69 -19.24
CA SER A 135 9.99 -21.10 -20.30
C SER A 135 9.45 -19.72 -19.93
N ILE A 136 9.28 -19.43 -18.64
CA ILE A 136 8.68 -18.19 -18.15
C ILE A 136 9.70 -17.37 -17.36
N THR A 137 10.00 -17.77 -16.12
CA THR A 137 10.63 -16.85 -15.16
C THR A 137 12.06 -16.49 -15.57
N ARG A 138 12.85 -17.46 -16.05
CA ARG A 138 14.22 -17.21 -16.53
C ARG A 138 14.26 -16.27 -17.72
N ARG A 139 13.30 -16.38 -18.65
CA ARG A 139 13.23 -15.50 -19.84
C ARG A 139 12.87 -14.07 -19.46
N ILE A 140 11.96 -13.89 -18.51
CA ILE A 140 11.59 -12.58 -17.97
C ILE A 140 12.80 -12.01 -17.23
N GLU A 141 13.41 -12.79 -16.33
CA GLU A 141 14.57 -12.39 -15.54
C GLU A 141 15.73 -11.88 -16.41
N GLU A 142 16.09 -12.61 -17.47
CA GLU A 142 17.15 -12.20 -18.41
C GLU A 142 16.89 -10.85 -19.10
N ARG A 143 15.63 -10.39 -19.19
CA ARG A 143 15.26 -9.09 -19.80
C ARG A 143 15.13 -7.96 -18.80
N VAL A 144 14.71 -8.26 -17.58
CA VAL A 144 14.46 -7.26 -16.53
C VAL A 144 15.69 -7.02 -15.65
N VAL A 145 16.63 -7.97 -15.60
CA VAL A 145 17.92 -7.80 -14.93
C VAL A 145 18.74 -6.74 -15.67
N GLY A 146 18.98 -5.62 -15.00
CA GLY A 146 19.76 -4.50 -15.53
C GLY A 146 18.93 -3.33 -16.07
N LEU A 147 17.61 -3.37 -15.95
CA LEU A 147 16.76 -2.18 -16.14
C LEU A 147 17.16 -1.08 -15.15
N ALA A 148 17.06 0.18 -15.58
CA ALA A 148 17.40 1.30 -14.73
C ALA A 148 16.40 1.39 -13.56
N GLY A 149 16.88 1.65 -12.35
CA GLY A 149 16.03 1.73 -11.16
C GLY A 149 15.60 0.38 -10.57
N VAL A 150 16.01 -0.77 -11.14
CA VAL A 150 15.80 -2.09 -10.54
C VAL A 150 16.96 -2.44 -9.61
N ARG A 151 16.67 -2.56 -8.31
CA ARG A 151 17.63 -2.94 -7.28
C ARG A 151 17.86 -4.45 -7.19
N ARG A 152 16.78 -5.23 -7.31
CA ARG A 152 16.80 -6.68 -7.09
C ARG A 152 15.65 -7.35 -7.84
N VAL A 153 15.92 -8.50 -8.43
CA VAL A 153 14.92 -9.36 -9.09
C VAL A 153 14.80 -10.64 -8.28
N VAL A 154 13.57 -11.10 -8.06
CA VAL A 154 13.27 -12.41 -7.46
C VAL A 154 12.32 -13.14 -8.38
N SER A 155 12.71 -14.33 -8.80
CA SER A 155 11.89 -15.23 -9.60
C SER A 155 11.43 -16.39 -8.74
N GLU A 156 10.15 -16.72 -8.78
CA GLU A 156 9.56 -17.90 -8.16
C GLU A 156 8.81 -18.69 -9.22
N ALA A 157 9.19 -19.96 -9.39
CA ALA A 157 8.52 -20.88 -10.30
C ALA A 157 7.82 -21.95 -9.46
N SER A 158 6.50 -21.97 -9.55
CA SER A 158 5.66 -23.02 -8.96
C SER A 158 5.08 -23.89 -10.07
N SER A 159 4.37 -24.95 -9.70
CA SER A 159 3.49 -25.61 -10.66
C SER A 159 2.43 -24.60 -11.10
N ASP A 160 2.07 -24.62 -12.38
CA ASP A 160 1.01 -23.80 -12.98
C ASP A 160 1.24 -22.28 -13.03
N VAL A 161 2.23 -21.71 -12.32
CA VAL A 161 2.44 -20.25 -12.29
C VAL A 161 3.89 -19.85 -12.07
N GLY A 162 4.33 -18.84 -12.81
CA GLY A 162 5.62 -18.17 -12.61
C GLY A 162 5.42 -16.72 -12.18
N THR A 163 6.13 -16.30 -11.13
CA THR A 163 6.08 -14.93 -10.59
C THR A 163 7.48 -14.33 -10.58
N VAL A 164 7.64 -13.13 -11.14
CA VAL A 164 8.89 -12.35 -11.10
C VAL A 164 8.62 -11.02 -10.42
N THR A 165 9.29 -10.77 -9.30
CA THR A 165 9.18 -9.54 -8.51
C THR A 165 10.45 -8.70 -8.65
N LEU A 166 10.32 -7.53 -9.24
CA LEU A 166 11.33 -6.48 -9.29
C LEU A 166 11.20 -5.64 -8.02
N SER A 167 12.31 -5.32 -7.35
CA SER A 167 12.37 -4.33 -6.27
C SER A 167 13.02 -3.06 -6.82
N VAL A 168 12.34 -1.93 -6.69
CA VAL A 168 12.73 -0.62 -7.23
C VAL A 168 13.66 0.11 -6.24
N ASP A 169 14.62 0.86 -6.76
CA ASP A 169 15.53 1.68 -5.97
C ASP A 169 14.81 2.84 -5.23
N ALA A 170 15.39 3.30 -4.12
CA ALA A 170 14.77 4.28 -3.23
C ALA A 170 14.48 5.66 -3.89
N PHE A 171 15.16 5.99 -4.99
CA PHE A 171 15.01 7.26 -5.70
C PHE A 171 14.51 7.10 -7.14
N ALA A 172 14.17 5.88 -7.56
CA ALA A 172 13.59 5.61 -8.87
C ALA A 172 12.06 5.70 -8.81
N ASP A 173 11.46 6.11 -9.92
CA ASP A 173 10.02 6.13 -10.11
C ASP A 173 9.52 4.71 -10.41
N THR A 174 8.52 4.24 -9.65
CA THR A 174 8.00 2.87 -9.81
C THR A 174 7.20 2.71 -11.10
N GLU A 175 6.52 3.76 -11.55
CA GLU A 175 5.72 3.74 -12.78
C GLU A 175 6.64 3.72 -14.01
N GLU A 176 7.75 4.45 -13.96
CA GLU A 176 8.78 4.39 -15.01
C GLU A 176 9.37 2.98 -15.14
N VAL A 177 9.72 2.35 -14.00
CA VAL A 177 10.21 0.97 -13.99
C VAL A 177 9.15 -0.03 -14.47
N LEU A 178 7.87 0.18 -14.13
CA LEU A 178 6.76 -0.64 -14.59
C LEU A 178 6.64 -0.62 -16.12
N GLU A 179 6.66 0.57 -16.72
CA GLU A 179 6.57 0.75 -18.17
C GLU A 179 7.82 0.22 -18.91
N GLU A 180 9.01 0.40 -18.32
CA GLU A 180 10.24 -0.21 -18.83
C GLU A 180 10.16 -1.74 -18.78
N ALA A 181 9.69 -2.32 -17.68
CA ALA A 181 9.54 -3.76 -17.52
C ALA A 181 8.53 -4.35 -18.51
N ARG A 182 7.36 -3.71 -18.69
CA ARG A 182 6.37 -4.07 -19.71
C ARG A 182 7.00 -4.08 -21.10
N THR A 183 7.67 -2.98 -21.45
CA THR A 183 8.36 -2.85 -22.75
C THR A 183 9.45 -3.91 -22.94
N ALA A 184 10.18 -4.27 -21.89
CA ALA A 184 11.23 -5.30 -21.95
C ALA A 184 10.66 -6.71 -22.15
N ILE A 185 9.54 -7.01 -21.51
CA ILE A 185 8.84 -8.30 -21.61
C ILE A 185 8.19 -8.45 -22.98
N ASP A 186 7.55 -7.40 -23.49
CA ASP A 186 6.92 -7.41 -24.82
C ASP A 186 7.91 -7.62 -25.97
N ARG A 187 9.21 -7.33 -25.73
CA ARG A 187 10.30 -7.58 -26.70
C ARG A 187 10.79 -9.03 -26.70
N ILE A 188 10.32 -9.88 -25.79
CA ILE A 188 10.71 -11.29 -25.79
C ILE A 188 10.06 -11.98 -27.00
N GLU A 189 10.90 -12.51 -27.89
CA GLU A 189 10.40 -13.24 -29.05
C GLU A 189 9.66 -14.51 -28.62
N ARG A 190 8.46 -14.72 -29.19
CA ARG A 190 7.60 -15.91 -28.94
C ARG A 190 7.30 -16.10 -27.45
N PHE A 191 6.82 -15.04 -26.81
CA PHE A 191 6.39 -15.02 -25.42
C PHE A 191 5.00 -14.38 -25.29
N PRO A 192 4.13 -14.88 -24.40
CA PRO A 192 4.25 -16.13 -23.66
C PRO A 192 4.21 -17.39 -24.57
N PRO A 193 4.61 -18.58 -24.09
CA PRO A 193 4.35 -19.85 -24.76
C PRO A 193 2.86 -20.00 -25.13
N PRO A 194 2.51 -20.73 -26.21
CA PRO A 194 1.13 -20.82 -26.69
C PRO A 194 0.14 -21.47 -25.70
N ASP A 195 0.65 -22.22 -24.72
CA ASP A 195 -0.13 -22.88 -23.67
C ASP A 195 -0.10 -22.11 -22.34
N ALA A 196 0.60 -20.96 -22.29
CA ALA A 196 0.61 -20.05 -21.15
C ALA A 196 -0.35 -18.87 -21.37
N GLU A 197 -0.88 -18.34 -20.28
CA GLU A 197 -1.75 -17.17 -20.30
C GLU A 197 -0.95 -15.88 -20.45
N ARG A 198 -1.67 -14.76 -20.65
CA ARG A 198 -1.02 -13.46 -20.82
C ARG A 198 -0.36 -13.02 -19.51
N PRO A 199 0.83 -12.42 -19.56
CA PRO A 199 1.49 -11.92 -18.36
C PRO A 199 0.70 -10.75 -17.75
N GLU A 200 0.46 -10.83 -16.45
CA GLU A 200 -0.11 -9.76 -15.64
C GLU A 200 1.04 -8.97 -15.01
N ILE A 201 1.17 -7.70 -15.40
CA ILE A 201 2.28 -6.83 -14.97
C ILE A 201 1.70 -5.63 -14.24
N GLY A 202 2.05 -5.49 -12.96
CA GLY A 202 1.53 -4.40 -12.12
C GLY A 202 2.35 -4.17 -10.86
N VAL A 203 2.02 -3.10 -10.15
CA VAL A 203 2.53 -2.86 -8.79
C VAL A 203 1.69 -3.73 -7.85
N PRO A 204 2.31 -4.63 -7.07
CA PRO A 204 1.57 -5.43 -6.11
C PRO A 204 1.04 -4.50 -5.01
N PHE A 205 -0.28 -4.34 -4.94
CA PHE A 205 -0.92 -3.66 -3.83
C PHE A 205 -1.04 -4.61 -2.64
N MET A 206 -0.67 -4.12 -1.46
CA MET A 206 -0.97 -4.82 -0.22
C MET A 206 -2.47 -4.69 0.02
N HIS A 207 -3.22 -5.77 -0.25
CA HIS A 207 -4.62 -5.82 0.09
C HIS A 207 -4.77 -5.91 1.61
N VAL A 208 -5.39 -4.90 2.22
CA VAL A 208 -5.64 -4.92 3.66
C VAL A 208 -7.08 -5.37 3.91
N PRO A 209 -7.30 -6.53 4.57
CA PRO A 209 -8.64 -7.03 4.83
C PRO A 209 -9.36 -6.16 5.86
N ALA A 210 -10.34 -5.39 5.37
CA ALA A 210 -11.17 -4.52 6.19
C ALA A 210 -12.17 -5.35 7.01
N ILE A 211 -12.98 -6.16 6.34
CA ILE A 211 -13.96 -7.04 6.97
C ILE A 211 -14.07 -8.34 6.20
N THR A 212 -14.06 -9.45 6.93
CA THR A 212 -14.22 -10.80 6.40
C THR A 212 -15.49 -11.40 6.96
N VAL A 213 -16.36 -11.83 6.07
CA VAL A 213 -17.65 -12.43 6.38
C VAL A 213 -17.64 -13.87 5.92
N ALA A 214 -17.92 -14.79 6.84
CA ALA A 214 -18.09 -16.19 6.54
C ALA A 214 -19.57 -16.49 6.31
N LEU A 215 -19.89 -16.98 5.12
CA LEU A 215 -21.19 -17.55 4.79
C LEU A 215 -21.10 -19.07 4.95
N SER A 216 -21.72 -19.60 5.99
CA SER A 216 -21.65 -21.02 6.35
C SER A 216 -23.00 -21.72 6.17
N SER A 217 -22.98 -22.97 5.69
CA SER A 217 -24.19 -23.79 5.60
C SER A 217 -23.84 -25.28 5.62
N GLY A 218 -24.59 -26.05 6.41
CA GLY A 218 -24.54 -27.52 6.37
C GLY A 218 -25.64 -28.16 5.51
N GLU A 219 -26.58 -27.37 4.98
CA GLU A 219 -27.75 -27.86 4.23
C GLU A 219 -27.69 -27.51 2.74
N LEU A 220 -27.05 -26.40 2.39
CA LEU A 220 -26.91 -25.96 1.01
C LEU A 220 -25.84 -26.77 0.26
N SER A 221 -26.06 -26.98 -1.03
CA SER A 221 -25.00 -27.48 -1.92
C SER A 221 -23.88 -26.44 -2.03
N ALA A 222 -22.66 -26.89 -2.32
CA ALA A 222 -21.52 -25.99 -2.56
C ALA A 222 -21.84 -24.92 -3.63
N HIS A 223 -22.60 -25.31 -4.67
CA HIS A 223 -23.09 -24.40 -5.71
C HIS A 223 -24.02 -23.31 -5.15
N ALA A 224 -25.02 -23.69 -4.35
CA ALA A 224 -25.97 -22.73 -3.79
C ALA A 224 -25.27 -21.78 -2.80
N LEU A 225 -24.32 -22.28 -2.02
CA LEU A 225 -23.51 -21.48 -1.10
C LEU A 225 -22.61 -20.47 -1.86
N ARG A 226 -22.00 -20.90 -2.97
CA ARG A 226 -21.21 -20.06 -3.88
C ARG A 226 -22.05 -18.93 -4.48
N MET A 227 -23.22 -19.24 -5.01
CA MET A 227 -24.13 -18.24 -5.60
C MET A 227 -24.58 -17.20 -4.57
N ALA A 228 -24.86 -17.65 -3.35
CA ALA A 228 -25.17 -16.74 -2.24
C ALA A 228 -23.97 -15.85 -1.86
N ALA A 229 -22.75 -16.39 -1.89
CA ALA A 229 -21.53 -15.62 -1.65
C ALA A 229 -21.24 -14.60 -2.78
N GLU A 230 -21.51 -14.95 -4.05
CA GLU A 230 -21.45 -13.98 -5.16
C GLU A 230 -22.44 -12.85 -4.99
N GLN A 231 -23.69 -13.15 -4.62
CA GLN A 231 -24.67 -12.11 -4.37
C GLN A 231 -24.20 -11.17 -3.24
N LEU A 232 -23.68 -11.73 -2.15
CA LEU A 232 -23.10 -10.94 -1.06
C LEU A 232 -21.91 -10.10 -1.53
N ARG A 233 -21.07 -10.62 -2.43
CA ARG A 233 -19.96 -9.87 -3.04
C ARG A 233 -20.48 -8.67 -3.83
N GLU A 234 -21.48 -8.87 -4.67
CA GLU A 234 -22.10 -7.79 -5.45
C GLU A 234 -22.73 -6.72 -4.54
N ASP A 235 -23.43 -7.14 -3.49
CA ASP A 235 -24.04 -6.25 -2.50
C ASP A 235 -22.98 -5.40 -1.77
N MET A 236 -21.83 -5.99 -1.43
CA MET A 236 -20.69 -5.27 -0.85
C MET A 236 -20.10 -4.25 -1.83
N LEU A 237 -19.88 -4.64 -3.08
CA LEU A 237 -19.35 -3.75 -4.13
C LEU A 237 -20.30 -2.57 -4.43
N ALA A 238 -21.60 -2.74 -4.22
CA ALA A 238 -22.59 -1.70 -4.43
C ALA A 238 -22.52 -0.54 -3.41
N LEU A 239 -21.81 -0.70 -2.28
CA LEU A 239 -21.71 0.32 -1.22
C LEU A 239 -20.90 1.55 -1.63
N GLY A 240 -20.17 1.51 -2.76
CA GLY A 240 -19.36 2.62 -3.29
C GLY A 240 -18.13 2.98 -2.45
N SER A 241 -18.12 2.63 -1.15
CA SER A 241 -16.95 2.66 -0.27
C SER A 241 -16.02 1.46 -0.48
N VAL A 242 -16.48 0.40 -1.16
CA VAL A 242 -15.76 -0.85 -1.36
C VAL A 242 -15.34 -0.94 -2.82
N SER A 243 -14.03 -0.98 -3.06
CA SER A 243 -13.44 -1.09 -4.40
C SER A 243 -13.20 -2.54 -4.82
N SER A 244 -12.85 -3.40 -3.87
CA SER A 244 -12.53 -4.80 -4.12
C SER A 244 -13.10 -5.70 -3.04
N VAL A 245 -13.60 -6.85 -3.48
CA VAL A 245 -14.07 -7.92 -2.62
C VAL A 245 -13.55 -9.24 -3.19
N SER A 246 -12.80 -9.97 -2.38
CA SER A 246 -12.33 -11.30 -2.71
C SER A 246 -13.26 -12.37 -2.13
N LEU A 247 -13.36 -13.48 -2.84
CA LEU A 247 -13.98 -14.70 -2.38
C LEU A 247 -12.86 -15.71 -2.14
N ASP A 248 -12.59 -16.02 -0.88
CA ASP A 248 -11.60 -17.03 -0.55
C ASP A 248 -12.24 -18.42 -0.68
N TRP A 249 -11.60 -19.26 -1.49
CA TRP A 249 -12.04 -20.61 -1.86
C TRP A 249 -13.46 -20.65 -2.42
N SER A 250 -13.54 -20.25 -3.68
CA SER A 250 -14.73 -20.38 -4.49
C SER A 250 -14.23 -21.03 -5.78
N PRO A 251 -14.38 -22.36 -5.94
CA PRO A 251 -13.83 -23.00 -7.13
C PRO A 251 -14.46 -22.32 -8.36
N GLU A 252 -13.61 -22.00 -9.33
CA GLU A 252 -14.03 -21.26 -10.52
C GLU A 252 -15.02 -22.12 -11.29
N ARG A 253 -16.00 -21.45 -11.91
CA ARG A 253 -16.95 -22.14 -12.78
C ARG A 253 -16.15 -22.74 -13.94
N GLU A 254 -16.18 -24.06 -14.06
CA GLU A 254 -15.45 -24.80 -15.07
C GLU A 254 -16.45 -25.59 -15.92
N ILE A 255 -16.19 -25.66 -17.21
CA ILE A 255 -16.89 -26.59 -18.11
C ILE A 255 -15.93 -27.74 -18.36
N ALA A 256 -16.18 -28.85 -17.67
CA ALA A 256 -15.38 -30.07 -17.80
C ALA A 256 -15.85 -30.85 -19.03
N ILE A 257 -14.92 -31.13 -19.94
CA ILE A 257 -15.14 -31.99 -21.11
C ILE A 257 -14.39 -33.29 -20.86
N GLU A 258 -15.10 -34.29 -20.33
CA GLU A 258 -14.54 -35.59 -19.96
C GLU A 258 -14.58 -36.53 -21.17
N VAL A 259 -13.43 -36.68 -21.83
CA VAL A 259 -13.34 -37.45 -23.08
C VAL A 259 -13.18 -38.94 -22.81
N ASP A 260 -14.00 -39.77 -23.45
CA ASP A 260 -13.94 -41.23 -23.34
C ASP A 260 -12.86 -41.82 -24.27
N GLU A 261 -11.95 -42.63 -23.71
CA GLU A 261 -10.85 -43.21 -24.48
C GLU A 261 -11.33 -44.23 -25.53
N GLU A 262 -12.39 -44.99 -25.24
CA GLU A 262 -12.92 -46.00 -26.16
C GLU A 262 -13.61 -45.32 -27.35
N ALA A 263 -14.41 -44.28 -27.10
CA ALA A 263 -15.05 -43.47 -28.14
C ALA A 263 -14.03 -42.76 -29.04
N LEU A 264 -12.96 -42.19 -28.46
CA LEU A 264 -11.85 -41.63 -29.25
C LEU A 264 -11.24 -42.65 -30.20
N ARG A 265 -11.02 -43.88 -29.74
CA ARG A 265 -10.42 -44.95 -30.54
C ARG A 265 -11.34 -45.46 -31.63
N GLU A 266 -12.64 -45.54 -31.37
CA GLU A 266 -13.65 -45.93 -32.37
C GLU A 266 -13.71 -44.92 -33.52
N HIS A 267 -13.61 -43.62 -33.20
CA HIS A 267 -13.64 -42.55 -34.19
C HIS A 267 -12.25 -42.17 -34.74
N GLY A 268 -11.18 -42.82 -34.28
CA GLY A 268 -9.81 -42.54 -34.72
C GLY A 268 -9.32 -41.13 -34.37
N LEU A 269 -9.85 -40.54 -33.31
CA LEU A 269 -9.52 -39.21 -32.83
C LEU A 269 -8.47 -39.26 -31.71
N THR A 270 -7.63 -38.22 -31.66
CA THR A 270 -6.71 -38.00 -30.55
C THR A 270 -7.24 -36.90 -29.62
N ILE A 271 -6.89 -36.96 -28.33
CA ILE A 271 -7.29 -35.92 -27.36
C ILE A 271 -6.80 -34.52 -27.79
N GLY A 272 -5.62 -34.44 -28.41
CA GLY A 272 -5.09 -33.18 -28.95
C GLY A 272 -5.89 -32.63 -30.14
N GLU A 273 -6.56 -33.48 -30.92
CA GLU A 273 -7.46 -33.03 -31.99
C GLU A 273 -8.77 -32.48 -31.44
N VAL A 274 -9.34 -33.15 -30.43
CA VAL A 274 -10.53 -32.66 -29.72
C VAL A 274 -10.23 -31.31 -29.10
N ALA A 275 -9.15 -31.19 -28.33
CA ALA A 275 -8.75 -29.93 -27.70
C ALA A 275 -8.56 -28.78 -28.71
N ARG A 276 -7.92 -29.05 -29.86
CA ARG A 276 -7.76 -28.03 -30.92
C ARG A 276 -9.09 -27.60 -31.53
N LYS A 277 -10.03 -28.53 -31.73
CA LYS A 277 -11.35 -28.23 -32.31
C LYS A 277 -12.22 -27.45 -31.35
N VAL A 278 -12.25 -27.83 -30.08
CA VAL A 278 -12.93 -27.07 -29.02
C VAL A 278 -12.35 -25.65 -28.93
N ARG A 279 -11.02 -25.50 -28.90
CA ARG A 279 -10.36 -24.18 -28.89
C ARG A 279 -10.69 -23.32 -30.12
N GLY A 280 -10.91 -23.95 -31.27
CA GLY A 280 -11.32 -23.28 -32.51
C GLY A 280 -12.82 -23.00 -32.64
N SER A 281 -13.64 -23.54 -31.74
CA SER A 281 -15.12 -23.41 -31.79
C SER A 281 -15.66 -22.25 -30.96
N SER A 282 -14.91 -21.76 -29.97
CA SER A 282 -15.30 -20.59 -29.17
C SER A 282 -14.45 -19.39 -29.57
N VAL A 283 -14.84 -18.71 -30.65
CA VAL A 283 -14.10 -17.55 -31.17
C VAL A 283 -15.05 -16.37 -31.44
N ASP A 284 -14.73 -15.23 -30.82
CA ASP A 284 -15.41 -13.94 -31.06
C ASP A 284 -14.68 -13.21 -32.21
N LEU A 285 -15.12 -13.45 -33.45
CA LEU A 285 -14.49 -12.89 -34.65
C LEU A 285 -15.31 -11.72 -35.22
N THR A 286 -14.69 -10.55 -35.26
CA THR A 286 -15.23 -9.42 -36.03
C THR A 286 -14.86 -9.62 -37.51
N SER A 287 -15.82 -10.05 -38.33
CA SER A 287 -15.60 -10.39 -39.76
C SER A 287 -15.46 -9.18 -40.70
N GLY A 288 -15.39 -7.96 -40.17
CA GLY A 288 -15.10 -6.74 -40.95
C GLY A 288 -16.31 -5.86 -41.23
N ARG A 289 -16.14 -4.85 -42.09
CA ARG A 289 -17.17 -3.85 -42.42
C ARG A 289 -17.57 -3.98 -43.89
N LEU A 290 -18.84 -4.28 -44.14
CA LEU A 290 -19.46 -4.22 -45.46
C LEU A 290 -19.82 -2.77 -45.79
N LEU A 291 -19.17 -2.19 -46.79
CA LEU A 291 -19.55 -0.88 -47.32
C LEU A 291 -20.74 -1.06 -48.26
N THR A 292 -21.91 -0.56 -47.83
CA THR A 292 -23.12 -0.50 -48.67
C THR A 292 -23.34 0.93 -49.16
N SER A 293 -24.19 1.09 -50.18
CA SER A 293 -24.59 2.42 -50.68
C SER A 293 -25.31 3.28 -49.63
N ALA A 294 -25.79 2.69 -48.54
CA ALA A 294 -26.45 3.37 -47.42
C ALA A 294 -25.53 3.59 -46.20
N GLY A 295 -24.27 3.14 -46.24
CA GLY A 295 -23.30 3.25 -45.15
C GLY A 295 -22.53 1.95 -44.87
N GLY A 296 -21.59 2.02 -43.93
CA GLY A 296 -20.80 0.86 -43.51
C GLY A 296 -21.53 0.01 -42.47
N LEU A 297 -21.87 -1.23 -42.80
CA LEU A 297 -22.40 -2.23 -41.87
C LEU A 297 -21.24 -3.03 -41.28
N VAL A 298 -21.11 -3.10 -39.96
CA VAL A 298 -20.12 -3.98 -39.32
C VAL A 298 -20.75 -5.35 -39.14
N VAL A 299 -20.12 -6.39 -39.69
CA VAL A 299 -20.56 -7.78 -39.51
C VAL A 299 -19.70 -8.40 -38.42
N ARG A 300 -20.36 -8.86 -37.36
CA ARG A 300 -19.76 -9.55 -36.23
C ARG A 300 -20.35 -10.95 -36.16
N VAL A 301 -19.49 -11.96 -36.07
CA VAL A 301 -19.89 -13.33 -35.80
C VAL A 301 -19.65 -13.58 -34.33
N ASP A 302 -20.73 -13.75 -33.59
CA ASP A 302 -20.71 -14.05 -32.16
C ASP A 302 -21.01 -15.53 -31.98
N ASP A 303 -19.98 -16.36 -31.96
CA ASP A 303 -20.05 -17.81 -31.70
C ASP A 303 -19.33 -18.14 -30.38
N ARG A 304 -19.40 -17.22 -29.41
CA ARG A 304 -18.87 -17.44 -28.07
C ARG A 304 -19.77 -18.42 -27.33
N ARG A 305 -19.24 -19.59 -27.00
CA ARG A 305 -19.93 -20.60 -26.19
C ARG A 305 -19.67 -20.35 -24.70
N VAL A 306 -20.72 -20.31 -23.88
CA VAL A 306 -20.66 -19.96 -22.44
C VAL A 306 -21.28 -21.03 -21.53
N ARG A 307 -22.15 -21.90 -22.06
CA ARG A 307 -22.80 -23.01 -21.32
C ARG A 307 -22.25 -24.37 -21.74
N ALA A 308 -22.32 -25.37 -20.86
CA ALA A 308 -21.91 -26.74 -21.19
C ALA A 308 -22.61 -27.30 -22.44
N GLU A 309 -23.93 -27.14 -22.53
CA GLU A 309 -24.78 -27.54 -23.67
C GLU A 309 -24.26 -26.99 -25.01
N GLU A 310 -23.65 -25.81 -24.98
CA GLU A 310 -23.15 -25.14 -26.17
C GLU A 310 -21.83 -25.74 -26.69
N PHE A 311 -21.13 -26.53 -25.88
CA PHE A 311 -19.91 -27.26 -26.26
C PHE A 311 -20.19 -28.69 -26.75
N GLU A 312 -21.34 -29.27 -26.41
CA GLU A 312 -21.77 -30.62 -26.83
C GLU A 312 -21.88 -30.72 -28.37
N ASP A 313 -22.43 -29.68 -29.01
CA ASP A 313 -22.66 -29.60 -30.45
C ASP A 313 -21.40 -29.37 -31.30
N VAL A 314 -20.20 -29.31 -30.69
CA VAL A 314 -18.97 -28.98 -31.41
C VAL A 314 -18.56 -30.13 -32.33
N VAL A 315 -18.50 -29.86 -33.64
CA VAL A 315 -18.22 -30.88 -34.66
C VAL A 315 -16.75 -31.30 -34.67
N LEU A 316 -16.50 -32.55 -34.30
CA LEU A 316 -15.20 -33.20 -34.28
C LEU A 316 -14.83 -33.91 -35.57
N LEU A 317 -15.78 -34.52 -36.29
CA LEU A 317 -15.54 -35.09 -37.62
C LEU A 317 -16.73 -34.83 -38.54
N SER A 318 -16.45 -34.73 -39.83
CA SER A 318 -17.47 -34.74 -40.87
C SER A 318 -17.09 -35.81 -41.89
N SER A 319 -17.89 -36.86 -41.95
CA SER A 319 -17.75 -37.92 -42.95
C SER A 319 -18.14 -37.39 -44.34
N PRO A 320 -17.53 -37.88 -45.43
CA PRO A 320 -17.95 -37.55 -46.80
C PRO A 320 -19.42 -37.90 -47.10
N GLY A 321 -20.03 -38.81 -46.32
CA GLY A 321 -21.45 -39.16 -46.39
C GLY A 321 -22.39 -38.23 -45.62
N GLY A 322 -21.88 -37.17 -44.96
CA GLY A 322 -22.68 -36.21 -44.20
C GLY A 322 -22.92 -36.58 -42.73
N ALA A 323 -22.39 -37.71 -42.25
CA ALA A 323 -22.40 -38.04 -40.82
C ALA A 323 -21.43 -37.11 -40.07
N LEU A 324 -21.92 -36.50 -39.00
CA LEU A 324 -21.15 -35.63 -38.11
C LEU A 324 -20.87 -36.40 -36.83
N VAL A 325 -19.67 -36.25 -36.29
CA VAL A 325 -19.33 -36.67 -34.92
C VAL A 325 -19.09 -35.38 -34.15
N THR A 326 -19.79 -35.23 -33.04
CA THR A 326 -19.78 -34.06 -32.15
C THR A 326 -19.01 -34.36 -30.86
N VAL A 327 -18.90 -33.39 -29.97
CA VAL A 327 -18.26 -33.59 -28.66
C VAL A 327 -19.13 -34.50 -27.80
N ASP A 328 -20.46 -34.37 -27.85
CA ASP A 328 -21.40 -35.26 -27.13
C ASP A 328 -21.21 -36.75 -27.48
N ASP A 329 -20.82 -37.04 -28.73
CA ASP A 329 -20.58 -38.42 -29.18
C ASP A 329 -19.32 -39.05 -28.57
N VAL A 330 -18.36 -38.26 -28.06
CA VAL A 330 -17.05 -38.76 -27.60
C VAL A 330 -16.65 -38.30 -26.20
N ALA A 331 -17.40 -37.39 -25.60
CA ALA A 331 -17.09 -36.80 -24.31
C ALA A 331 -18.36 -36.41 -23.56
N GLN A 332 -18.32 -36.55 -22.23
CA GLN A 332 -19.35 -36.01 -21.37
C GLN A 332 -18.99 -34.56 -21.03
N VAL A 333 -19.84 -33.62 -21.43
CA VAL A 333 -19.69 -32.22 -21.05
C VAL A 333 -20.50 -31.99 -19.78
N SER A 334 -19.84 -31.49 -18.74
CA SER A 334 -20.52 -31.12 -17.50
C SER A 334 -20.12 -29.70 -17.08
N GLU A 335 -21.10 -28.97 -16.58
CA GLU A 335 -20.85 -27.69 -15.93
C GLU A 335 -20.63 -27.94 -14.44
N GLY A 336 -19.45 -27.55 -13.96
CA GLY A 336 -19.03 -27.82 -12.60
C GLY A 336 -18.18 -26.69 -12.04
N PHE A 337 -17.41 -27.03 -11.03
CA PHE A 337 -16.39 -26.15 -10.47
C PHE A 337 -15.08 -26.92 -10.40
N GLY A 338 -13.96 -26.23 -10.59
CA GLY A 338 -12.65 -26.87 -10.65
C GLY A 338 -12.32 -27.72 -9.42
N ASP A 339 -11.57 -28.79 -9.65
CA ASP A 339 -11.31 -29.92 -8.75
C ASP A 339 -10.33 -29.61 -7.58
N THR A 340 -10.44 -28.42 -6.98
CA THR A 340 -9.55 -27.98 -5.90
C THR A 340 -10.03 -28.48 -4.53
N LEU A 341 -9.29 -29.47 -4.00
CA LEU A 341 -9.46 -30.22 -2.73
C LEU A 341 -9.37 -29.38 -1.42
N GLY A 342 -9.84 -28.13 -1.40
CA GLY A 342 -9.65 -27.21 -0.28
C GLY A 342 -10.92 -26.83 0.47
N ALA A 343 -11.65 -27.75 1.11
CA ALA A 343 -12.84 -27.35 1.89
C ALA A 343 -12.49 -26.28 2.95
N THR A 344 -13.05 -25.08 2.81
CA THR A 344 -12.96 -24.08 3.88
C THR A 344 -14.16 -24.27 4.79
N GLU A 345 -13.89 -24.42 6.08
CA GLU A 345 -14.90 -24.66 7.09
C GLU A 345 -14.80 -23.59 8.17
N LEU A 346 -15.95 -23.13 8.65
CA LEU A 346 -16.06 -22.35 9.86
C LEU A 346 -16.60 -23.28 10.95
N ASP A 347 -15.79 -23.54 11.97
CA ASP A 347 -16.16 -24.40 13.10
C ASP A 347 -16.67 -25.81 12.70
N GLY A 348 -16.12 -26.36 11.62
CA GLY A 348 -16.49 -27.68 11.08
C GLY A 348 -17.73 -27.69 10.17
N VAL A 349 -18.23 -26.52 9.78
CA VAL A 349 -19.32 -26.35 8.81
C VAL A 349 -18.75 -25.73 7.52
N PRO A 350 -19.06 -26.25 6.32
CA PRO A 350 -18.63 -25.65 5.06
C PRO A 350 -18.98 -24.16 4.98
N ALA A 351 -17.98 -23.34 4.64
CA ALA A 351 -18.12 -21.89 4.61
C ALA A 351 -17.34 -21.27 3.44
N VAL A 352 -17.92 -20.22 2.86
CA VAL A 352 -17.25 -19.35 1.89
C VAL A 352 -16.93 -18.03 2.58
N PHE A 353 -15.68 -17.59 2.50
CA PHE A 353 -15.26 -16.33 3.08
C PHE A 353 -15.31 -15.23 2.02
N VAL A 354 -16.10 -14.20 2.30
CA VAL A 354 -16.24 -12.99 1.49
C VAL A 354 -15.50 -11.87 2.21
N THR A 355 -14.39 -11.42 1.64
CA THR A 355 -13.50 -10.44 2.25
C THR A 355 -13.54 -9.13 1.46
N ALA A 356 -13.99 -8.04 2.10
CA ALA A 356 -13.85 -6.70 1.56
C ALA A 356 -12.44 -6.17 1.85
N LEU A 357 -11.76 -5.73 0.81
CA LEU A 357 -10.36 -5.30 0.83
C LEU A 357 -10.29 -3.79 0.61
N ALA A 358 -9.38 -3.13 1.34
CA ALA A 358 -8.88 -1.82 0.93
C ALA A 358 -7.76 -2.06 -0.10
N THR A 359 -7.90 -1.50 -1.30
CA THR A 359 -6.99 -1.73 -2.43
C THR A 359 -6.38 -0.48 -3.03
N HIS A 360 -6.81 0.70 -2.59
CA HIS A 360 -6.26 1.97 -3.04
C HIS A 360 -5.71 2.80 -1.88
N GLU A 361 -4.70 3.61 -2.19
CA GLU A 361 -4.14 4.60 -1.29
C GLU A 361 -5.24 5.59 -0.85
N GLY A 362 -5.36 5.82 0.46
CA GLY A 362 -6.42 6.66 1.05
C GLY A 362 -7.77 5.98 1.29
N GLU A 363 -7.91 4.69 1.01
CA GLU A 363 -9.09 3.92 1.44
C GLU A 363 -9.00 3.54 2.92
N SER A 364 -9.92 4.06 3.73
CA SER A 364 -9.98 3.70 5.15
C SER A 364 -10.64 2.33 5.35
N GLU A 365 -9.83 1.34 5.73
CA GLU A 365 -10.29 0.00 6.12
C GLU A 365 -11.37 0.02 7.21
N VAL A 366 -11.31 1.00 8.12
CA VAL A 366 -12.27 1.16 9.22
C VAL A 366 -13.62 1.67 8.71
N LYS A 367 -13.60 2.55 7.70
CA LYS A 367 -14.82 3.04 7.04
C LYS A 367 -15.49 1.90 6.27
N ILE A 368 -14.74 1.19 5.45
CA ILE A 368 -15.22 0.01 4.70
C ILE A 368 -15.89 -0.99 5.65
N ALA A 369 -15.21 -1.38 6.72
CA ALA A 369 -15.74 -2.36 7.67
C ALA A 369 -17.00 -1.87 8.38
N ARG A 370 -17.13 -0.57 8.67
CA ARG A 370 -18.32 0.02 9.28
C ARG A 370 -19.52 0.00 8.32
N ASP A 371 -19.30 0.40 7.07
CA ASP A 371 -20.36 0.49 6.05
C ASP A 371 -20.86 -0.91 5.68
N VAL A 372 -19.96 -1.87 5.50
CA VAL A 372 -20.31 -3.28 5.28
C VAL A 372 -21.03 -3.87 6.49
N ARG A 373 -20.58 -3.61 7.72
CA ARG A 373 -21.31 -4.05 8.92
C ARG A 373 -22.73 -3.49 8.98
N ALA A 374 -22.91 -2.22 8.62
CA ALA A 374 -24.23 -1.60 8.60
C ALA A 374 -25.15 -2.30 7.57
N MET A 375 -24.63 -2.64 6.39
CA MET A 375 -25.34 -3.43 5.39
C MET A 375 -25.72 -4.82 5.93
N LEU A 376 -24.78 -5.51 6.59
CA LEU A 376 -25.02 -6.85 7.15
C LEU A 376 -26.09 -6.87 8.26
N ALA A 377 -26.37 -5.73 8.91
CA ALA A 377 -27.40 -5.65 9.95
C ALA A 377 -28.81 -5.88 9.40
N ASP A 378 -29.05 -5.46 8.14
CA ASP A 378 -30.32 -5.61 7.45
C ASP A 378 -30.31 -6.77 6.42
N TYR A 379 -29.16 -7.43 6.25
CA TYR A 379 -28.99 -8.52 5.28
C TYR A 379 -29.67 -9.80 5.78
N ALA A 380 -30.62 -10.31 4.98
CA ALA A 380 -31.27 -11.59 5.22
C ALA A 380 -30.56 -12.68 4.40
N PRO A 381 -29.83 -13.62 5.03
CA PRO A 381 -29.20 -14.71 4.31
C PRO A 381 -30.25 -15.66 3.70
N PRO A 382 -29.89 -16.39 2.63
CA PRO A 382 -30.77 -17.41 2.07
C PRO A 382 -31.09 -18.50 3.11
N PRO A 383 -32.26 -19.16 3.00
CA PRO A 383 -32.66 -20.21 3.92
C PRO A 383 -31.58 -21.31 4.04
N GLY A 384 -31.20 -21.66 5.26
CA GLY A 384 -30.17 -22.66 5.53
C GLY A 384 -28.73 -22.12 5.55
N ALA A 385 -28.51 -20.84 5.22
CA ALA A 385 -27.20 -20.19 5.37
C ALA A 385 -27.13 -19.31 6.63
N GLN A 386 -25.95 -19.26 7.24
CA GLN A 386 -25.63 -18.39 8.38
C GLN A 386 -24.48 -17.47 8.00
N VAL A 387 -24.66 -16.19 8.30
CA VAL A 387 -23.65 -15.14 8.06
C VAL A 387 -22.98 -14.80 9.37
N THR A 388 -21.66 -14.99 9.43
CA THR A 388 -20.83 -14.70 10.60
C THR A 388 -19.71 -13.76 10.22
N VAL A 389 -19.55 -12.65 10.95
CA VAL A 389 -18.39 -11.77 10.76
C VAL A 389 -17.18 -12.40 11.43
N TRP A 390 -16.23 -12.88 10.64
CA TRP A 390 -15.01 -13.53 11.11
C TRP A 390 -13.95 -12.52 11.54
N GLN A 391 -13.68 -11.53 10.70
CA GLN A 391 -12.69 -10.48 10.97
C GLN A 391 -13.31 -9.11 10.73
N ASP A 392 -12.99 -8.15 11.60
CA ASP A 392 -13.47 -6.77 11.51
C ASP A 392 -12.39 -5.80 11.99
N SER A 393 -11.87 -4.99 11.07
CA SER A 393 -10.92 -3.91 11.36
C SER A 393 -11.54 -2.83 12.24
N SER A 394 -12.83 -2.50 12.09
CA SER A 394 -13.49 -1.41 12.80
C SER A 394 -13.58 -1.67 14.31
N ARG A 395 -13.92 -2.89 14.73
CA ARG A 395 -13.89 -3.27 16.17
C ARG A 395 -12.48 -3.25 16.73
N ARG A 396 -11.49 -3.73 15.98
CA ARG A 396 -10.09 -3.71 16.41
C ARG A 396 -9.59 -2.29 16.57
N ALA A 397 -9.91 -1.40 15.63
CA ALA A 397 -9.57 0.01 15.68
C ALA A 397 -10.26 0.71 16.88
N ALA A 398 -11.56 0.50 17.08
CA ALA A 398 -12.30 1.08 18.20
C ALA A 398 -11.74 0.64 19.56
N ALA A 399 -11.53 -0.67 19.76
CA ALA A 399 -10.96 -1.19 21.00
C ALA A 399 -9.55 -0.64 21.26
N ARG A 400 -8.73 -0.43 20.22
CA ARG A 400 -7.42 0.20 20.34
C ARG A 400 -7.53 1.68 20.72
N MET A 401 -8.45 2.42 20.11
CA MET A 401 -8.71 3.82 20.47
C MET A 401 -9.13 3.94 21.95
N ASP A 402 -10.00 3.05 22.43
CA ASP A 402 -10.41 3.01 23.83
C ASP A 402 -9.23 2.73 24.77
N LEU A 403 -8.34 1.81 24.38
CA LEU A 403 -7.11 1.51 25.13
C LEU A 403 -6.15 2.70 25.15
N VAL A 404 -5.90 3.35 24.01
CA VAL A 404 -5.00 4.51 23.89
C VAL A 404 -5.53 5.71 24.66
N THR A 405 -6.83 6.01 24.54
CA THR A 405 -7.45 7.12 25.28
C THR A 405 -7.49 6.85 26.79
N GLY A 406 -7.82 5.61 27.21
CA GLY A 406 -7.83 5.23 28.62
C GLY A 406 -6.44 5.27 29.26
N THR A 407 -5.44 4.70 28.60
CA THR A 407 -4.04 4.71 29.08
C THR A 407 -3.43 6.11 29.02
N GLY A 408 -3.72 6.88 27.98
CA GLY A 408 -3.30 8.27 27.85
C GLY A 408 -3.89 9.16 28.94
N ALA A 409 -5.19 9.01 29.24
CA ALA A 409 -5.85 9.74 30.32
C ALA A 409 -5.27 9.38 31.69
N LEU A 410 -5.05 8.08 31.96
CA LEU A 410 -4.41 7.63 33.19
C LEU A 410 -2.98 8.18 33.31
N GLY A 411 -2.21 8.17 32.22
CA GLY A 411 -0.86 8.75 32.17
C GLY A 411 -0.85 10.24 32.45
N LEU A 412 -1.78 11.00 31.85
CA LEU A 412 -1.94 12.44 32.11
C LEU A 412 -2.27 12.72 33.57
N VAL A 413 -3.18 11.93 34.18
CA VAL A 413 -3.52 12.04 35.60
C VAL A 413 -2.32 11.73 36.49
N LEU A 414 -1.54 10.70 36.15
CA LEU A 414 -0.34 10.32 36.90
C LEU A 414 0.72 11.42 36.85
N VAL A 415 1.00 11.96 35.65
CA VAL A 415 1.94 13.08 35.47
C VAL A 415 1.46 14.31 36.24
N PHE A 416 0.18 14.65 36.12
CA PHE A 416 -0.40 15.74 36.88
C PHE A 416 -0.25 15.55 38.40
N LEU A 417 -0.47 14.34 38.91
CA LEU A 417 -0.35 14.04 40.34
C LEU A 417 1.10 14.18 40.83
N VAL A 418 2.07 13.69 40.04
CA VAL A 418 3.50 13.86 40.35
C VAL A 418 3.88 15.35 40.32
N LEU A 419 3.44 16.09 39.30
CA LEU A 419 3.69 17.53 39.21
C LEU A 419 3.03 18.29 40.37
N ALA A 420 1.81 17.96 40.75
CA ALA A 420 1.10 18.59 41.86
C ALA A 420 1.68 18.24 43.24
N LEU A 421 2.43 17.13 43.35
CA LEU A 421 3.15 16.76 44.56
C LEU A 421 4.47 17.52 44.71
N VAL A 422 5.18 17.75 43.59
CA VAL A 422 6.49 18.41 43.57
C VAL A 422 6.37 19.94 43.45
N PHE A 423 5.35 20.43 42.75
CA PHE A 423 5.15 21.85 42.40
C PHE A 423 3.81 22.40 42.92
N ASP A 424 3.66 23.73 42.86
CA ASP A 424 2.39 24.39 43.15
C ASP A 424 1.27 23.90 42.22
N PHE A 425 0.08 23.66 42.79
CA PHE A 425 -1.10 23.18 42.06
C PHE A 425 -1.42 24.01 40.80
N ARG A 426 -1.23 25.33 40.88
CA ARG A 426 -1.42 26.24 39.75
C ARG A 426 -0.43 25.96 38.62
N LEU A 427 0.85 25.79 38.95
CA LEU A 427 1.89 25.51 37.97
C LEU A 427 1.66 24.13 37.35
N ALA A 428 1.42 23.11 38.18
CA ALA A 428 1.12 21.75 37.75
C ALA A 428 -0.08 21.70 36.78
N THR A 429 -1.14 22.48 37.02
CA THR A 429 -2.30 22.56 36.13
C THR A 429 -1.93 23.15 34.76
N TRP A 430 -1.14 24.23 34.71
CA TRP A 430 -0.75 24.85 33.45
C TRP A 430 0.19 23.97 32.63
N VAL A 431 1.14 23.30 33.29
CA VAL A 431 2.03 22.32 32.63
C VAL A 431 1.23 21.12 32.12
N ALA A 432 0.30 20.58 32.92
CA ALA A 432 -0.54 19.46 32.53
C ALA A 432 -1.49 19.79 31.37
N VAL A 433 -2.00 21.03 31.27
CA VAL A 433 -2.79 21.49 30.11
C VAL A 433 -1.88 21.71 28.89
N GLY A 434 -0.62 22.09 29.09
CA GLY A 434 0.35 22.25 28.00
C GLY A 434 0.53 20.97 27.18
N LEU A 435 0.57 19.80 27.84
CA LEU A 435 0.71 18.48 27.21
C LEU A 435 -0.32 18.23 26.08
N PRO A 436 -1.64 18.15 26.34
CA PRO A 436 -2.63 17.90 25.30
C PRO A 436 -2.69 19.02 24.25
N VAL A 437 -2.40 20.27 24.64
CA VAL A 437 -2.37 21.41 23.71
C VAL A 437 -1.22 21.27 22.70
N SER A 438 -0.04 20.83 23.14
CA SER A 438 1.10 20.57 22.26
C SER A 438 0.84 19.39 21.31
N PHE A 439 0.19 18.32 21.80
CA PHE A 439 -0.17 17.15 20.98
C PHE A 439 -1.17 17.50 19.89
N LEU A 440 -2.30 18.09 20.30
CA LEU A 440 -3.36 18.47 19.38
C LEU A 440 -2.90 19.61 18.46
N GLY A 441 -2.10 20.55 18.95
CA GLY A 441 -1.47 21.59 18.14
C GLY A 441 -0.54 21.03 17.06
N ALA A 442 0.23 19.98 17.36
CA ALA A 442 1.03 19.28 16.36
C ALA A 442 0.14 18.56 15.33
N ALA A 443 -0.94 17.89 15.79
CA ALA A 443 -1.88 17.19 14.92
C ALA A 443 -2.53 18.11 13.88
N VAL A 444 -2.76 19.40 14.18
CA VAL A 444 -3.26 20.39 13.20
C VAL A 444 -2.37 20.49 11.96
N LEU A 445 -1.06 20.25 12.10
CA LEU A 445 -0.10 20.36 11.00
C LEU A 445 0.03 19.07 10.19
N PHE A 446 -0.44 17.92 10.69
CA PHE A 446 -0.25 16.63 10.03
C PHE A 446 -0.78 16.59 8.58
N PRO A 447 -1.98 17.13 8.28
CA PRO A 447 -2.49 17.14 6.90
C PRO A 447 -1.66 18.00 5.94
N ALA A 448 -0.87 18.95 6.44
CA ALA A 448 -0.01 19.78 5.59
C ALA A 448 1.28 19.06 5.17
N PHE A 449 1.59 17.93 5.80
CA PHE A 449 2.79 17.12 5.57
C PHE A 449 2.45 15.66 5.26
N ASP A 450 1.17 15.34 5.02
CA ASP A 450 0.67 13.99 4.77
C ASP A 450 1.15 12.96 5.82
N LEU A 451 1.14 13.36 7.10
CA LEU A 451 1.57 12.51 8.21
C LEU A 451 0.41 11.73 8.82
N THR A 452 0.62 10.43 9.05
CA THR A 452 -0.29 9.53 9.77
C THR A 452 0.16 9.30 11.21
N PHE A 453 -0.73 8.79 12.07
CA PHE A 453 -0.33 8.37 13.42
C PHE A 453 0.34 6.99 13.35
N ASN A 454 1.66 7.00 13.24
CA ASN A 454 2.48 5.79 13.18
C ASN A 454 3.54 5.69 14.30
N MET A 455 4.20 4.54 14.42
CA MET A 455 5.15 4.28 15.50
C MET A 455 6.30 5.30 15.56
N ALA A 456 6.75 5.81 14.40
CA ALA A 456 7.78 6.84 14.33
C ALA A 456 7.27 8.21 14.83
N THR A 457 6.07 8.62 14.39
CA THR A 457 5.46 9.88 14.86
C THR A 457 5.14 9.83 16.36
N ILE A 458 4.62 8.72 16.87
CA ILE A 458 4.37 8.54 18.31
C ILE A 458 5.68 8.61 19.10
N PHE A 459 6.76 7.98 18.62
CA PHE A 459 8.08 8.06 19.26
C PHE A 459 8.62 9.50 19.27
N ALA A 460 8.48 10.22 18.16
CA ALA A 460 8.85 11.63 18.08
C ALA A 460 8.05 12.48 19.08
N MET A 461 6.74 12.24 19.20
CA MET A 461 5.86 12.93 20.14
C MET A 461 6.23 12.63 21.60
N ILE A 462 6.53 11.37 21.95
CA ILE A 462 7.01 11.01 23.30
C ILE A 462 8.34 11.69 23.62
N THR A 463 9.27 11.75 22.66
CA THR A 463 10.55 12.45 22.84
C THR A 463 10.33 13.94 23.07
N MET A 464 9.42 14.56 22.31
CA MET A 464 9.09 15.98 22.45
C MET A 464 8.36 16.30 23.75
N ILE A 465 7.55 15.39 24.32
CA ILE A 465 6.94 15.58 25.64
C ILE A 465 7.99 15.95 26.68
N GLY A 466 9.10 15.19 26.72
CA GLY A 466 10.15 15.39 27.73
C GLY A 466 10.73 16.80 27.67
N ILE A 467 11.00 17.30 26.46
CA ILE A 467 11.55 18.64 26.24
C ILE A 467 10.52 19.72 26.61
N VAL A 468 9.27 19.56 26.16
CA VAL A 468 8.21 20.56 26.40
C VAL A 468 7.88 20.69 27.88
N VAL A 469 7.85 19.58 28.62
CA VAL A 469 7.56 19.60 30.05
C VAL A 469 8.72 20.22 30.83
N ASP A 470 9.97 19.91 30.50
CA ASP A 470 11.14 20.49 31.15
C ASP A 470 11.19 22.01 30.98
N ASP A 471 11.03 22.50 29.76
CA ASP A 471 10.98 23.93 29.46
C ASP A 471 9.81 24.63 30.18
N ALA A 472 8.62 24.02 30.19
CA ALA A 472 7.44 24.58 30.85
C ALA A 472 7.60 24.67 32.37
N VAL A 473 8.32 23.70 32.97
CA VAL A 473 8.64 23.69 34.40
C VAL A 473 9.68 24.77 34.71
N VAL A 474 10.78 24.86 33.96
CA VAL A 474 11.85 25.85 34.18
C VAL A 474 11.31 27.27 34.11
N VAL A 475 10.47 27.59 33.11
CA VAL A 475 9.84 28.92 32.98
C VAL A 475 8.79 29.18 34.06
N GLY A 476 8.16 28.12 34.57
CA GLY A 476 7.16 28.21 35.63
C GLY A 476 7.73 28.48 37.03
N GLU A 477 8.97 28.04 37.26
CA GLU A 477 9.69 28.23 38.52
C GLU A 477 10.50 29.54 38.55
N SER A 478 10.96 30.01 37.38
CA SER A 478 11.71 31.27 37.21
C SER A 478 10.85 32.53 37.33
#